data_AF-A0A957MBI3-F1
#
_entry.id   AF-A0A957MBI3-F1
#
_cell.length_a   1.000
_cell.length_b   1.000
_cell.length_c   1.000
_cell.angle_alpha   90.00
_cell.angle_beta   90.00
_cell.angle_gamma   90.00
#
_symmetry.space_group_name_H-M   'P 1'
#
loop_
_entity.id
_entity.type
_entity.pdbx_description
1 polymer ?
#
loop_
_entity_poly.entity_id
_entity_poly.type
_entity_poly.pdbx_seq_one_letter_code
_entity_poly.pdbx_strand_id
1 'polypeptide(L)' 'WVSAVDLLPEQTVAARHKLLARAAEEQALVMVYHFPAPGLGTVRAVNDGWTWNALKEGEHGR' A
#
# COMPACT_ATOMS: atom_id res chain seq x y z
N TRP A 1 -5.06 -8.91 8.63
CA TRP A 1 -4.87 -8.40 10.00
C TRP A 1 -5.79 -7.21 10.25
N VAL A 2 -6.10 -6.91 11.50
CA VAL A 2 -6.87 -5.73 11.91
C VAL A 2 -6.16 -5.03 13.06
N SER A 3 -6.38 -3.74 13.20
CA SER A 3 -5.90 -2.91 14.30
C SER A 3 -7.02 -2.68 15.32
N ALA A 4 -6.67 -2.22 16.52
CA ALA A 4 -7.65 -1.88 17.55
C ALA A 4 -8.55 -0.68 17.19
N VAL A 5 -8.18 0.10 16.15
CA VAL A 5 -8.93 1.28 15.69
C VAL A 5 -9.79 0.98 14.46
N ASP A 6 -9.80 -0.26 13.97
CA ASP A 6 -10.69 -0.67 12.89
C ASP A 6 -12.12 -0.89 13.40
N LEU A 7 -13.06 -0.05 12.95
CA LEU A 7 -14.48 -0.13 13.35
C LEU A 7 -15.16 -1.40 12.82
N LEU A 8 -14.79 -1.84 11.62
CA LEU A 8 -15.44 -2.92 10.88
C LEU A 8 -14.37 -3.93 10.40
N PRO A 9 -13.98 -4.92 11.23
CA PRO A 9 -12.81 -5.77 11.00
C PRO A 9 -12.81 -6.52 9.66
N GLU A 10 -13.94 -7.12 9.28
CA GLU A 10 -14.05 -7.89 8.04
C GLU A 10 -13.94 -6.97 6.81
N GLN A 11 -14.61 -5.81 6.87
CA GLN A 11 -14.58 -4.79 5.83
C GLN A 11 -13.18 -4.19 5.68
N THR A 12 -12.44 -3.97 6.77
CA THR A 12 -11.03 -3.54 6.73
C THR A 12 -10.18 -4.53 5.94
N VAL A 13 -10.29 -5.84 6.22
CA VAL A 13 -9.49 -6.86 5.52
C VAL A 13 -9.87 -6.90 4.04
N ALA A 14 -11.17 -6.94 3.73
CA ALA A 14 -11.67 -6.99 2.35
C ALA A 14 -11.26 -5.74 1.54
N ALA A 15 -11.44 -4.55 2.12
CA ALA A 15 -11.07 -3.28 1.48
C ALA A 15 -9.57 -3.20 1.22
N ARG A 16 -8.73 -3.58 2.20
CA ARG A 16 -7.28 -3.59 2.01
C ARG A 16 -6.85 -4.53 0.90
N HIS A 17 -7.39 -5.74 0.84
CA HIS A 17 -7.06 -6.70 -0.24
C HIS A 17 -7.47 -6.16 -1.60
N LYS A 18 -8.67 -5.58 -1.72
CA LYS A 18 -9.15 -4.97 -2.97
C LYS A 18 -8.27 -3.80 -3.42
N LEU A 19 -7.89 -2.92 -2.50
CA LEU A 19 -7.06 -1.75 -2.80
C LEU A 19 -5.63 -2.14 -3.19
N LEU A 20 -5.00 -3.08 -2.47
CA LEU A 20 -3.65 -3.55 -2.79
C LEU A 20 -3.61 -4.31 -4.12
N ALA A 21 -4.63 -5.14 -4.41
CA ALA A 21 -4.75 -5.81 -5.70
C ALA A 21 -4.84 -4.81 -6.86
N ARG A 22 -5.72 -3.82 -6.74
CA ARG A 22 -5.85 -2.75 -7.74
C ARG A 22 -4.54 -1.97 -7.92
N ALA A 23 -3.89 -1.57 -6.81
CA ALA A 23 -2.65 -0.81 -6.89
C ALA A 23 -1.52 -1.58 -7.57
N ALA A 24 -1.45 -2.90 -7.36
CA ALA A 24 -0.46 -3.76 -8.03
C ALA A 24 -0.78 -3.98 -9.50
N GLU A 25 -2.05 -4.20 -9.86
CA GLU A 25 -2.51 -4.38 -11.25
C GLU A 25 -2.28 -3.11 -12.08
N GLU A 26 -2.63 -1.94 -11.53
CA GLU A 26 -2.49 -0.65 -12.20
C GLU A 26 -1.06 -0.08 -12.13
N GLN A 27 -0.15 -0.74 -11.41
CA GLN A 27 1.18 -0.20 -11.08
C GLN A 27 1.12 1.24 -10.50
N ALA A 28 0.09 1.52 -9.72
CA ALA A 28 -0.24 2.87 -9.27
C ALA A 28 0.77 3.40 -8.24
N LEU A 29 1.08 4.70 -8.32
CA LEU A 29 1.73 5.43 -7.23
C LEU A 29 0.70 5.67 -6.11
N VAL A 30 1.00 5.18 -4.92
CA VAL A 30 0.11 5.24 -3.74
C VAL A 30 0.76 6.04 -2.62
N MET A 31 -0.06 6.77 -1.87
CA MET A 31 0.31 7.47 -0.64
C MET A 31 -0.23 6.72 0.57
N VAL A 32 0.63 6.39 1.53
CA VAL A 32 0.29 5.64 2.75
C VAL A 32 0.70 6.45 3.99
N TYR A 33 -0.29 6.94 4.74
CA TYR A 33 -0.09 7.87 5.86
C TYR A 33 0.87 7.40 6.96
N HIS A 34 0.86 6.10 7.28
CA HIS A 34 1.62 5.56 8.41
C HIS A 34 2.94 4.89 8.00
N PHE A 35 3.36 5.08 6.75
CA PHE A 35 4.68 4.67 6.30
C PHE A 35 5.69 5.80 6.52
N PRO A 36 7.00 5.49 6.60
CA PRO A 36 8.03 6.52 6.68
C PRO A 36 7.84 7.57 5.58
N ALA A 37 8.00 8.85 5.91
CA ALA A 37 7.89 9.94 4.95
C ALA A 37 8.81 9.70 3.74
N PRO A 38 8.35 9.97 2.50
CA PRO A 38 7.12 10.68 2.14
C PRO A 38 5.86 9.80 2.11
N GLY A 39 5.93 8.52 2.47
CA GLY A 39 4.79 7.60 2.38
C GLY A 39 4.37 7.26 0.95
N LEU A 40 5.16 7.63 -0.06
CA LEU A 40 4.90 7.39 -1.48
C LEU A 40 5.63 6.15 -1.99
N GLY A 41 5.02 5.43 -2.92
CA GLY A 41 5.60 4.22 -3.51
C GLY A 41 4.59 3.37 -4.26
N THR A 42 5.03 2.18 -4.67
CA THR A 42 4.21 1.21 -5.42
C THR A 42 4.08 -0.09 -4.65
N VAL A 43 3.06 -0.88 -4.97
CA VAL A 43 2.82 -2.20 -4.38
C VAL A 43 3.06 -3.26 -5.46
N ARG A 44 3.70 -4.38 -5.11
CA ARG A 44 3.78 -5.56 -5.98
C ARG A 44 3.24 -6.79 -5.28
N ALA A 45 2.50 -7.64 -5.99
CA ALA A 45 2.13 -8.97 -5.51
C ALA A 45 3.38 -9.86 -5.42
N VAL A 46 3.55 -10.57 -4.31
CA VAL A 46 4.64 -11.55 -4.10
C VAL A 46 4.07 -12.74 -3.35
N ASN A 47 4.04 -13.91 -3.99
CA ASN A 47 3.37 -15.11 -3.47
C ASN A 47 1.92 -14.78 -3.05
N ASP A 48 1.52 -15.17 -1.84
CA ASP A 48 0.21 -14.89 -1.25
C ASP A 48 0.13 -13.53 -0.52
N GLY A 49 1.09 -12.63 -0.79
CA GLY A 49 1.23 -11.36 -0.10
C GLY A 49 1.61 -10.19 -1.02
N TRP A 50 2.04 -9.11 -0.38
CA TRP A 50 2.37 -7.85 -1.03
C TRP A 50 3.71 -7.34 -0.52
N THR A 51 4.50 -6.75 -1.41
CA THR A 51 5.68 -5.98 -1.03
C THR A 51 5.47 -4.50 -1.35
N TRP A 52 5.96 -3.65 -0.45
CA TRP A 52 6.02 -2.21 -0.65
C TRP A 52 7.35 -1.84 -1.31
N ASN A 53 7.28 -0.99 -2.34
CA ASN A 53 8.45 -0.38 -2.97
C ASN A 53 8.37 1.13 -2.77
N ALA A 54 9.03 1.61 -1.71
CA ALA A 54 9.08 3.03 -1.38
C ALA A 54 9.72 3.84 -2.51
N LEU A 55 9.10 4.96 -2.87
CA LEU A 55 9.74 5.97 -3.70
C LEU A 55 10.84 6.63 -2.87
N LYS A 56 12.08 6.57 -3.36
CA LYS A 56 13.20 7.21 -2.68
C LYS A 56 13.25 8.69 -3.05
N GLU A 57 13.52 9.52 -2.05
CA GLU A 57 13.79 10.93 -2.27
C GLU A 57 15.02 11.07 -3.19
N GLY A 58 14.85 11.70 -4.36
CA GLY A 58 15.89 11.86 -5.38
C GLY A 58 15.69 11.08 -6.69
N GLU A 59 14.68 10.19 -6.79
CA GLU A 59 14.37 9.47 -8.05
C GLU A 59 13.49 10.26 -9.03
N HIS A 60 12.92 11.39 -8.59
CA HIS A 60 12.53 12.48 -9.50
C HIS A 60 13.70 13.45 -9.58
N GLY A 61 14.53 13.25 -10.60
CA GLY A 61 15.52 14.22 -11.01
C GLY A 61 14.87 15.59 -11.26
N ARG A 62 15.66 16.62 -11.01
CA ARG A 62 15.49 17.97 -11.57
C ARG A 62 15.10 17.92 -13.05
#